data_AF-J9VW17-F1
#
_entry.id   AF-J9VW17-F1
#
_cell.length_a   1.000
_cell.length_b   1.000
_cell.length_c   1.000
_cell.angle_alpha   90.00
_cell.angle_beta   90.00
_cell.angle_gamma   90.00
#
_symmetry.space_group_name_H-M   'P 1'
#
loop_
_entity.id
_entity.type
_entity.pdbx_description
1 polymer ?
#
loop_
_entity_poly.entity_id
_entity_poly.type
_entity_poly.pdbx_seq_one_letter_code
_entity_poly.pdbx_strand_id
1 'polypeptide(L)'
;MSSWDDSLPQLSSMMATLDGPRDKIRSLPKRKLGLLACGIISVLLFLHVAFEYGLTSRNTGPLMKPLASFHDGGSTLKRDSWISQSDYDIVIAHYDEDVSMMRESIESVLQRLPSRKSHRVIIYSKGDRNKAGLRELLEVADEVVAIPNVGREGETYLNHISRHYNTFDTGLASHTIFMQPHVAWHWVFLPRLENLLKSNTGFMSFGPYINQTCGVDSSSQSFPRMADIYSAFRSDLCPPIPQLATWAGQFIVSKKRILENQLRLYENLREKFHAPPEHWIWKEGWWNNNPSNPTLGHALERSWPVIFDCTDYTKAETCGEGHDKTCQCLD
;
A
#
# COMPACT_ATOMS: atom_id res chain seq x y z
N MET A 1 1.55 33.57 35.97
CA MET A 1 2.78 34.18 36.53
C MET A 1 3.64 33.04 37.07
N SER A 2 4.92 33.02 36.66
CA SER A 2 6.06 32.16 37.07
C SER A 2 5.95 30.64 36.89
N SER A 3 6.97 29.91 36.47
CA SER A 3 8.18 30.15 35.67
C SER A 3 8.73 28.75 35.39
N TRP A 4 9.09 28.49 34.15
CA TRP A 4 9.84 27.31 33.76
C TRP A 4 11.32 27.64 33.88
N ASP A 5 12.05 26.91 34.70
CA ASP A 5 13.49 26.71 34.53
C ASP A 5 13.94 25.44 35.25
N ASP A 6 15.02 24.88 34.73
CA ASP A 6 15.85 23.79 35.27
C ASP A 6 15.43 22.35 34.99
N SER A 7 15.91 21.83 33.85
CA SER A 7 16.86 20.70 33.88
C SER A 7 17.43 20.36 32.49
N LEU A 8 18.62 20.89 32.16
CA LEU A 8 19.52 20.38 31.11
C LEU A 8 20.99 20.64 31.51
N PRO A 9 21.74 19.64 32.00
CA PRO A 9 23.19 19.68 31.89
C PRO A 9 23.77 18.34 31.44
N GLN A 10 23.74 18.05 30.13
CA GLN A 10 24.59 16.99 29.55
C GLN A 10 25.17 17.29 28.15
N LEU A 11 24.91 18.47 27.56
CA LEU A 11 25.40 18.81 26.22
C LEU A 11 26.72 19.60 26.18
N SER A 12 27.23 20.11 27.31
CA SER A 12 28.48 20.90 27.31
C SER A 12 29.76 20.04 27.33
N SER A 13 29.67 18.74 27.59
CA SER A 13 30.86 17.88 27.74
C SER A 13 31.37 17.26 26.43
N MET A 14 30.57 17.23 25.35
CA MET A 14 31.01 16.64 24.07
C MET A 14 31.56 17.64 23.06
N MET A 15 31.47 18.96 23.34
CA MET A 15 32.03 19.99 22.47
C MET A 15 33.49 20.36 22.78
N ALA A 16 34.09 19.78 23.83
CA ALA A 16 35.45 20.13 24.27
C ALA A 16 36.58 19.32 23.60
N THR A 17 36.29 18.43 22.64
CA THR A 17 37.30 17.52 22.05
C THR A 17 37.62 17.78 20.58
N LEU A 18 37.28 18.95 20.04
CA LEU A 18 37.57 19.33 18.64
C LEU A 18 38.32 20.66 18.47
N ASP A 19 39.05 21.14 19.49
CA ASP A 19 40.04 22.22 19.31
C ASP A 19 41.40 21.62 18.88
N GLY A 20 41.42 21.14 17.62
CA GLY A 20 42.64 21.00 16.80
C GLY A 20 42.87 22.26 15.95
N PRO A 21 44.05 22.44 15.34
CA PRO A 21 44.71 23.75 15.22
C PRO A 21 43.95 24.75 14.32
N ARG A 22 43.11 25.58 14.94
CA ARG A 22 42.42 26.74 14.33
C ARG A 22 43.37 27.81 13.79
N ASP A 23 44.64 27.82 14.23
CA ASP A 23 45.59 28.87 13.87
C ASP A 23 46.28 28.70 12.50
N LYS A 24 46.16 27.54 11.85
CA LYS A 24 46.71 27.35 10.48
C LYS A 24 45.75 27.75 9.36
N ILE A 25 44.47 28.00 9.64
CA ILE A 25 43.47 28.33 8.61
C ILE A 25 43.41 29.84 8.34
N ARG A 26 43.86 30.70 9.27
CA ARG A 26 43.84 32.16 9.10
C ARG A 26 44.92 32.75 8.18
N SER A 27 45.95 31.98 7.80
CA SER A 27 47.04 32.47 6.95
C SER A 27 46.96 31.99 5.49
N LEU A 28 45.88 31.29 5.10
CA LEU A 28 45.72 30.83 3.72
C LEU A 28 45.16 31.97 2.85
N PRO A 29 45.83 32.33 1.73
CA PRO A 29 45.33 33.35 0.82
C PRO A 29 43.93 32.98 0.35
N LYS A 30 43.00 33.94 0.30
CA LYS A 30 41.56 33.74 0.00
C LYS A 30 41.29 32.85 -1.23
N ARG A 31 42.20 32.82 -2.22
CA ARG A 31 42.17 31.90 -3.38
C ARG A 31 42.28 30.41 -3.03
N LYS A 32 43.09 30.03 -2.03
CA LYS A 32 43.26 28.63 -1.60
C LYS A 32 42.09 28.13 -0.76
N LEU A 33 41.43 29.02 0.00
CA LEU A 33 40.23 28.68 0.77
C LEU A 33 39.02 28.42 -0.15
N GLY A 34 38.89 29.21 -1.23
CA GLY A 34 37.87 28.99 -2.26
C GLY A 34 38.06 27.67 -3.01
N LEU A 35 39.30 27.28 -3.34
CA LEU A 35 39.59 26.00 -4.00
C LEU A 35 39.30 24.78 -3.10
N LEU A 36 39.57 24.88 -1.79
CA LEU A 36 39.25 23.84 -0.82
C LEU A 36 37.74 23.68 -0.60
N ALA A 37 37.01 24.80 -0.51
CA ALA A 37 35.55 24.78 -0.40
C ALA A 37 34.89 24.20 -1.66
N CYS A 38 35.35 24.58 -2.85
CA CYS A 38 34.88 24.00 -4.12
C CYS A 38 35.23 22.51 -4.22
N GLY A 39 36.41 22.08 -3.75
CA GLY A 39 36.79 20.67 -3.74
C GLY A 39 35.88 19.81 -2.86
N ILE A 40 35.56 20.30 -1.65
CA ILE A 40 34.67 19.59 -0.72
C ILE A 40 33.23 19.54 -1.24
N ILE A 41 32.72 20.65 -1.78
CA ILE A 41 31.37 20.72 -2.36
C ILE A 41 31.28 19.79 -3.59
N SER A 42 32.30 19.74 -4.44
CA SER A 42 32.34 18.83 -5.59
C SER A 42 32.41 17.37 -5.19
N VAL A 43 33.13 17.02 -4.11
CA VAL A 43 33.18 15.63 -3.58
C VAL A 43 31.85 15.25 -2.95
N LEU A 44 31.20 16.15 -2.21
CA LEU A 44 29.87 15.90 -1.65
C LEU A 44 28.80 15.77 -2.73
N LEU A 45 28.87 16.60 -3.79
CA LEU A 45 28.01 16.45 -4.97
C LEU A 45 28.30 15.15 -5.72
N PHE A 46 29.56 14.77 -5.89
CA PHE A 46 29.91 13.48 -6.52
C PHE A 46 29.45 12.29 -5.68
N LEU A 47 29.51 12.38 -4.35
CA LEU A 47 29.00 11.34 -3.46
C LEU A 47 27.48 11.31 -3.44
N HIS A 48 26.81 12.45 -3.53
CA HIS A 48 25.34 12.49 -3.62
C HIS A 48 24.87 11.92 -4.96
N VAL A 49 25.50 12.32 -6.07
CA VAL A 49 25.25 11.77 -7.41
C VAL A 49 25.63 10.29 -7.44
N ALA A 50 26.74 9.85 -6.85
CA ALA A 50 27.10 8.44 -6.80
C ALA A 50 26.19 7.63 -5.86
N PHE A 51 25.54 8.25 -4.87
CA PHE A 51 24.57 7.58 -4.00
C PHE A 51 23.18 7.50 -4.65
N GLU A 52 22.77 8.54 -5.37
CA GLU A 52 21.52 8.54 -6.15
C GLU A 52 21.62 7.70 -7.43
N TYR A 53 22.78 7.65 -8.09
CA TYR A 53 22.99 6.86 -9.31
C TYR A 53 23.68 5.51 -9.09
N GLY A 54 24.37 5.29 -7.96
CA GLY A 54 25.11 4.06 -7.69
C GLY A 54 24.28 2.92 -7.08
N LEU A 55 23.04 3.19 -6.70
CA LEU A 55 22.12 2.16 -6.17
C LEU A 55 21.18 1.53 -7.23
N THR A 56 21.21 1.98 -8.48
CA THR A 56 20.29 1.47 -9.51
C THR A 56 20.99 1.22 -10.84
N SER A 57 21.86 0.22 -10.87
CA SER A 57 22.05 -0.55 -12.11
C SER A 57 22.23 -2.02 -11.78
N ARG A 58 21.19 -2.62 -11.22
CA ARG A 58 20.95 -4.04 -11.48
C ARG A 58 20.48 -4.12 -12.93
N ASN A 59 21.19 -4.92 -13.71
CA ASN A 59 20.84 -5.23 -15.09
C ASN A 59 19.49 -5.98 -15.08
N THR A 60 18.38 -5.25 -15.16
CA THR A 60 17.01 -5.78 -15.13
C THR A 60 16.49 -5.80 -16.55
N GLY A 61 16.64 -6.94 -17.22
CA GLY A 61 15.72 -7.25 -18.31
C GLY A 61 14.27 -7.12 -17.80
N PRO A 62 13.31 -6.79 -18.67
CA PRO A 62 11.92 -6.61 -18.24
C PRO A 62 11.44 -7.86 -17.50
N LEU A 63 10.96 -7.68 -16.26
CA LEU A 63 10.43 -8.77 -15.44
C LEU A 63 9.16 -9.37 -16.07
N MET A 64 8.45 -8.55 -16.83
CA MET A 64 7.27 -8.96 -17.57
C MET A 64 7.64 -9.36 -19.01
N LYS A 65 7.18 -10.55 -19.41
CA LYS A 65 7.35 -11.03 -20.78
C LYS A 65 6.42 -10.25 -21.74
N PRO A 66 6.82 -10.00 -22.99
CA PRO A 66 5.93 -9.46 -24.01
C PRO A 66 4.65 -10.30 -24.17
N LEU A 67 3.53 -9.67 -24.52
CA LEU A 67 2.28 -10.37 -24.79
C LEU A 67 2.40 -11.21 -26.06
N ALA A 68 2.44 -12.53 -25.91
CA ALA A 68 2.52 -13.48 -27.03
C ALA A 68 1.14 -13.94 -27.53
N SER A 69 0.29 -14.37 -26.60
CA SER A 69 -1.07 -14.84 -26.89
C SER A 69 -1.97 -14.73 -25.66
N PHE A 70 -3.28 -14.64 -25.89
CA PHE A 70 -4.27 -14.45 -24.84
C PHE A 70 -5.67 -14.92 -25.27
N HIS A 71 -6.49 -15.21 -24.28
CA HIS A 71 -7.90 -15.49 -24.39
C HIS A 71 -8.76 -14.23 -24.13
N ASP A 72 -9.75 -13.98 -24.98
CA ASP A 72 -10.72 -12.89 -24.87
C ASP A 72 -12.09 -13.47 -24.44
N GLY A 73 -12.44 -13.26 -23.17
CA GLY A 73 -13.72 -13.63 -22.58
C GLY A 73 -14.76 -12.50 -22.58
N GLY A 74 -14.59 -11.47 -23.41
CA GLY A 74 -15.47 -10.32 -23.48
C GLY A 74 -15.08 -9.22 -22.48
N SER A 75 -15.46 -9.39 -21.21
CA SER A 75 -15.09 -8.46 -20.13
C SER A 75 -13.76 -8.81 -19.44
N THR A 76 -13.17 -9.94 -19.81
CA THR A 76 -11.91 -10.43 -19.24
C THR A 76 -10.94 -10.79 -20.35
N LEU A 77 -9.73 -10.26 -20.28
CA LEU A 77 -8.60 -10.69 -21.10
C LEU A 77 -7.59 -11.43 -20.22
N LYS A 78 -7.09 -12.57 -20.68
CA LYS A 78 -6.19 -13.43 -19.89
C LYS A 78 -5.10 -14.00 -20.76
N ARG A 79 -3.84 -13.91 -20.32
CA ARG A 79 -2.71 -14.52 -21.04
C ARG A 79 -2.87 -16.04 -21.09
N ASP A 80 -2.46 -16.67 -22.18
CA ASP A 80 -2.51 -18.14 -22.26
C ASP A 80 -1.53 -18.81 -21.30
N SER A 81 -0.49 -18.09 -20.87
CA SER A 81 0.45 -18.50 -19.84
C SER A 81 -0.09 -18.36 -18.41
N TRP A 82 -1.37 -18.02 -18.24
CA TRP A 82 -2.00 -17.85 -16.94
C TRP A 82 -1.95 -19.13 -16.11
N ILE A 83 -1.63 -18.98 -14.83
CA ILE A 83 -1.58 -20.08 -13.85
C ILE A 83 -2.77 -20.00 -12.89
N SER A 84 -3.37 -21.15 -12.56
CA SER A 84 -4.54 -21.21 -11.67
C SER A 84 -4.19 -20.95 -10.20
N GLN A 85 -2.95 -21.25 -9.81
CA GLN A 85 -2.41 -21.05 -8.46
C GLN A 85 -1.10 -20.28 -8.52
N SER A 86 -0.92 -19.39 -7.55
CA SER A 86 0.28 -18.55 -7.39
C SER A 86 0.66 -18.44 -5.92
N ASP A 87 1.95 -18.17 -5.65
CA ASP A 87 2.36 -17.76 -4.31
C ASP A 87 1.89 -16.33 -4.02
N TYR A 88 1.98 -15.43 -5.01
CA TYR A 88 1.58 -14.03 -4.89
C TYR A 88 0.58 -13.60 -5.96
N ASP A 89 -0.44 -12.86 -5.56
CA ASP A 89 -1.25 -12.05 -6.49
C ASP A 89 -0.97 -10.57 -6.24
N ILE A 90 -0.72 -9.81 -7.31
CA ILE A 90 -0.67 -8.35 -7.30
C ILE A 90 -1.96 -7.86 -7.95
N VAL A 91 -2.89 -7.37 -7.13
CA VAL A 91 -4.23 -6.95 -7.53
C VAL A 91 -4.31 -5.44 -7.56
N ILE A 92 -4.60 -4.90 -8.74
CA ILE A 92 -4.58 -3.46 -9.00
C ILE A 92 -5.98 -2.99 -9.38
N ALA A 93 -6.46 -1.97 -8.67
CA ALA A 93 -7.65 -1.22 -9.06
C ALA A 93 -7.25 -0.07 -9.98
N HIS A 94 -7.53 -0.17 -11.27
CA HIS A 94 -7.13 0.80 -12.30
C HIS A 94 -8.34 1.51 -12.88
N TYR A 95 -8.30 2.83 -13.08
CA TYR A 95 -9.34 3.61 -13.75
C TYR A 95 -8.80 4.22 -15.06
N ASP A 96 -8.01 5.29 -14.95
CA ASP A 96 -7.44 6.02 -16.08
C ASP A 96 -5.96 6.40 -15.86
N GLU A 97 -5.33 5.85 -14.83
CA GLU A 97 -3.93 6.12 -14.49
C GLU A 97 -2.98 5.68 -15.61
N ASP A 98 -1.83 6.35 -15.67
CA ASP A 98 -0.80 6.11 -16.68
C ASP A 98 -0.21 4.68 -16.58
N VAL A 99 -0.15 4.00 -17.73
CA VAL A 99 0.28 2.60 -17.81
C VAL A 99 1.79 2.46 -17.56
N SER A 100 2.59 3.48 -17.91
CA SER A 100 4.04 3.45 -17.69
C SER A 100 4.37 3.56 -16.21
N MET A 101 3.74 4.50 -15.50
CA MET A 101 3.82 4.64 -14.05
C MET A 101 3.38 3.35 -13.34
N MET A 102 2.31 2.72 -13.83
CA MET A 102 1.83 1.46 -13.28
C MET A 102 2.81 0.31 -13.53
N ARG A 103 3.44 0.25 -14.71
CA ARG A 103 4.51 -0.71 -15.00
C ARG A 103 5.66 -0.58 -14.01
N GLU A 104 6.16 0.63 -13.79
CA GLU A 104 7.24 0.90 -12.84
C GLU A 104 6.88 0.48 -11.40
N SER A 105 5.62 0.71 -11.03
CA SER A 105 5.08 0.30 -9.72
C SER A 105 5.02 -1.22 -9.57
N ILE A 106 4.52 -1.93 -10.58
CA ILE A 106 4.48 -3.39 -10.62
C ILE A 106 5.90 -3.97 -10.56
N GLU A 107 6.81 -3.45 -11.37
CA GLU A 107 8.21 -3.90 -11.40
C GLU A 107 8.90 -3.67 -10.04
N SER A 108 8.64 -2.53 -9.39
CA SER A 108 9.16 -2.23 -8.05
C SER A 108 8.71 -3.23 -6.99
N VAL A 109 7.46 -3.72 -7.08
CA VAL A 109 6.94 -4.77 -6.21
C VAL A 109 7.56 -6.12 -6.56
N LEU A 110 7.55 -6.51 -7.83
CA LEU A 110 8.08 -7.80 -8.30
C LEU A 110 9.55 -8.00 -7.94
N GLN A 111 10.38 -6.95 -8.02
CA GLN A 111 11.81 -7.00 -7.65
C GLN A 111 12.05 -7.33 -6.17
N ARG A 112 11.05 -7.12 -5.31
CA ARG A 112 11.13 -7.33 -3.86
C ARG A 112 10.45 -8.62 -3.41
N LEU A 113 9.69 -9.28 -4.28
CA LEU A 113 9.13 -10.59 -3.98
C LEU A 113 10.23 -11.67 -4.04
N PRO A 114 10.08 -12.78 -3.28
CA PRO A 114 11.06 -13.85 -3.33
C PRO A 114 11.16 -14.47 -4.75
N SER A 115 12.36 -14.48 -5.33
CA SER A 115 12.58 -14.82 -6.75
C SER A 115 12.14 -16.22 -7.20
N ARG A 116 11.97 -17.17 -6.28
CA ARG A 116 11.53 -18.55 -6.56
C ARG A 116 10.01 -18.74 -6.45
N LYS A 117 9.28 -17.68 -6.15
CA LYS A 117 7.84 -17.71 -5.90
C LYS A 117 7.08 -17.29 -7.15
N SER A 118 6.04 -18.05 -7.48
CA SER A 118 5.16 -17.73 -8.60
C SER A 118 4.29 -16.52 -8.27
N HIS A 119 3.96 -15.73 -9.29
CA HIS A 119 3.13 -14.55 -9.11
C HIS A 119 2.17 -14.37 -10.27
N ARG A 120 1.09 -13.63 -10.03
CA ARG A 120 0.18 -13.12 -11.07
C ARG A 120 -0.07 -11.64 -10.84
N VAL A 121 -0.11 -10.88 -11.92
CA VAL A 121 -0.58 -9.49 -11.91
C VAL A 121 -2.00 -9.46 -12.48
N ILE A 122 -2.94 -8.94 -11.71
CA ILE A 122 -4.36 -8.90 -12.05
C ILE A 122 -4.83 -7.45 -11.98
N ILE A 123 -5.20 -6.90 -13.13
CA ILE A 123 -5.70 -5.53 -13.22
C ILE A 123 -7.21 -5.55 -13.37
N TYR A 124 -7.90 -4.87 -12.47
CA TYR A 124 -9.31 -4.57 -12.62
C TYR A 124 -9.46 -3.18 -13.21
N SER A 125 -9.93 -3.09 -14.46
CA SER A 125 -10.13 -1.84 -15.17
C SER A 125 -11.55 -1.32 -14.92
N LYS A 126 -11.63 -0.15 -14.28
CA LYS A 126 -12.86 0.58 -13.95
C LYS A 126 -13.17 1.68 -14.97
N GLY A 127 -12.20 2.04 -15.81
CA GLY A 127 -12.35 3.07 -16.84
C GLY A 127 -13.15 2.60 -18.05
N ASP A 128 -13.72 3.54 -18.79
CA ASP A 128 -14.36 3.26 -20.07
C ASP A 128 -13.28 3.02 -21.14
N ARG A 129 -12.76 1.79 -21.17
CA ARG A 129 -11.73 1.37 -22.12
C ARG A 129 -12.33 0.44 -23.17
N ASN A 130 -12.03 0.73 -24.43
CA ASN A 130 -12.30 -0.19 -25.53
C ASN A 130 -11.35 -1.41 -25.46
N LYS A 131 -11.55 -2.40 -26.35
CA LYS A 131 -10.71 -3.60 -26.40
C LYS A 131 -9.21 -3.32 -26.58
N ALA A 132 -8.83 -2.27 -27.31
CA ALA A 132 -7.42 -1.91 -27.47
C ALA A 132 -6.83 -1.39 -26.16
N GLY A 133 -7.57 -0.57 -25.41
CA GLY A 133 -7.17 -0.09 -24.09
C GLY A 133 -7.06 -1.20 -23.04
N LEU A 134 -7.89 -2.25 -23.12
CA LEU A 134 -7.74 -3.43 -22.25
C LEU A 134 -6.52 -4.29 -22.63
N ARG A 135 -6.19 -4.38 -23.93
CA ARG A 135 -4.98 -5.07 -24.40
C ARG A 135 -3.71 -4.35 -23.97
N GLU A 136 -3.71 -3.02 -23.98
CA GLU A 136 -2.61 -2.20 -23.44
C GLU A 136 -2.33 -2.55 -21.96
N LEU A 137 -3.36 -2.69 -21.13
CA LEU A 137 -3.21 -3.13 -19.74
C LEU A 137 -2.69 -4.57 -19.64
N LEU A 138 -3.02 -5.45 -20.59
CA LEU A 138 -2.53 -6.83 -20.61
C LEU A 138 -1.02 -6.92 -20.92
N GLU A 139 -0.41 -5.88 -21.49
CA GLU A 139 1.06 -5.80 -21.65
C GLU A 139 1.81 -5.67 -20.31
N VAL A 140 1.09 -5.32 -19.24
CA VAL A 140 1.59 -5.22 -17.86
C VAL A 140 0.86 -6.14 -16.88
N ALA A 141 0.06 -7.09 -17.38
CA ALA A 141 -0.72 -7.98 -16.51
C ALA A 141 -0.83 -9.40 -17.08
N ASP A 142 -1.14 -10.35 -16.20
CA ASP A 142 -1.50 -11.71 -16.59
C ASP A 142 -3.01 -11.84 -16.88
N GLU A 143 -3.82 -11.01 -16.22
CA GLU A 143 -5.27 -10.91 -16.45
C GLU A 143 -5.74 -9.46 -16.28
N VAL A 144 -6.65 -9.04 -17.16
CA VAL A 144 -7.34 -7.74 -17.10
C VAL A 144 -8.84 -8.00 -17.07
N VAL A 145 -9.54 -7.43 -16.08
CA VAL A 145 -10.98 -7.61 -15.90
C VAL A 145 -11.67 -6.25 -15.86
N ALA A 146 -12.56 -6.01 -16.82
CA ALA A 146 -13.40 -4.82 -16.84
C ALA A 146 -14.52 -4.94 -15.80
N ILE A 147 -14.64 -3.93 -14.92
CA ILE A 147 -15.67 -3.83 -13.89
C ILE A 147 -16.25 -2.40 -13.84
N PRO A 148 -17.45 -2.18 -13.26
CA PRO A 148 -18.00 -0.84 -13.12
C PRO A 148 -17.15 0.08 -12.24
N ASN A 149 -17.16 1.39 -12.53
CA ASN A 149 -16.51 2.39 -11.68
C ASN A 149 -17.32 2.70 -10.41
N VAL A 150 -17.35 1.75 -9.48
CA VAL A 150 -18.03 1.89 -8.19
C VAL A 150 -17.15 1.50 -7.01
N GLY A 151 -17.38 2.11 -5.85
CA GLY A 151 -16.78 1.72 -4.57
C GLY A 151 -15.25 1.84 -4.49
N ARG A 152 -14.65 2.69 -5.33
CA ARG A 152 -13.20 2.91 -5.43
C ARG A 152 -12.39 1.62 -5.51
N GLU A 153 -11.22 1.56 -4.86
CA GLU A 153 -10.37 0.37 -4.75
C GLU A 153 -11.02 -0.73 -3.90
N GLY A 154 -11.82 -0.34 -2.89
CA GLY A 154 -12.40 -1.28 -1.95
C GLY A 154 -13.34 -2.30 -2.59
N GLU A 155 -14.22 -1.86 -3.51
CA GLU A 155 -15.09 -2.79 -4.25
C GLU A 155 -14.29 -3.72 -5.15
N THR A 156 -13.21 -3.23 -5.77
CA THR A 156 -12.31 -4.06 -6.58
C THR A 156 -11.71 -5.20 -5.76
N TYR A 157 -11.26 -4.90 -4.54
CA TYR A 157 -10.64 -5.90 -3.68
C TYR A 157 -11.65 -6.95 -3.19
N LEU A 158 -12.87 -6.50 -2.84
CA LEU A 158 -13.97 -7.42 -2.52
C LEU A 158 -14.39 -8.27 -3.72
N ASN A 159 -14.40 -7.70 -4.92
CA ASN A 159 -14.66 -8.41 -6.17
C ASN A 159 -13.64 -9.52 -6.39
N HIS A 160 -12.35 -9.21 -6.25
CA HIS A 160 -11.27 -10.21 -6.36
C HIS A 160 -11.44 -11.33 -5.33
N ILE A 161 -11.64 -11.00 -4.06
CA ILE A 161 -11.85 -11.99 -3.01
C ILE A 161 -13.02 -12.91 -3.39
N SER A 162 -14.18 -12.33 -3.71
CA SER A 162 -15.41 -13.08 -3.99
C SER A 162 -15.26 -13.99 -5.23
N ARG A 163 -14.62 -13.48 -6.29
CA ARG A 163 -14.45 -14.22 -7.56
C ARG A 163 -13.58 -15.46 -7.41
N HIS A 164 -12.64 -15.45 -6.47
CA HIS A 164 -11.70 -16.55 -6.27
C HIS A 164 -12.10 -17.46 -5.10
N TYR A 165 -12.73 -16.93 -4.04
CA TYR A 165 -12.99 -17.60 -2.76
C TYR A 165 -13.40 -19.09 -2.85
N ASN A 166 -14.41 -19.42 -3.67
CA ASN A 166 -15.01 -20.76 -3.78
C ASN A 166 -14.62 -21.54 -5.05
N THR A 167 -13.53 -21.17 -5.71
CA THR A 167 -13.04 -21.97 -6.86
C THR A 167 -12.52 -23.34 -6.38
N PHE A 168 -12.45 -24.33 -7.27
CA PHE A 168 -12.16 -25.74 -6.93
C PHE A 168 -10.91 -25.92 -6.06
N ASP A 169 -9.86 -25.11 -6.31
CA ASP A 169 -8.64 -25.07 -5.51
C ASP A 169 -8.46 -23.73 -4.76
N THR A 170 -9.58 -23.05 -4.47
CA THR A 170 -9.77 -21.67 -3.92
C THR A 170 -9.19 -20.51 -4.71
N GLY A 171 -8.33 -20.70 -5.71
CA GLY A 171 -7.95 -19.66 -6.70
C GLY A 171 -7.19 -18.44 -6.16
N LEU A 172 -7.21 -18.20 -4.85
CA LEU A 172 -6.47 -17.19 -4.10
C LEU A 172 -5.00 -17.63 -3.97
N ALA A 173 -4.09 -16.67 -4.20
CA ALA A 173 -2.68 -16.82 -3.92
C ALA A 173 -2.40 -17.07 -2.43
N SER A 174 -1.18 -17.52 -2.10
CA SER A 174 -0.77 -17.64 -0.68
C SER A 174 -0.79 -16.29 0.02
N HIS A 175 -0.37 -15.24 -0.68
CA HIS A 175 -0.48 -13.84 -0.29
C HIS A 175 -1.03 -12.99 -1.44
N THR A 176 -1.96 -12.10 -1.13
CA THR A 176 -2.49 -11.14 -2.10
C THR A 176 -2.09 -9.74 -1.71
N ILE A 177 -1.41 -9.03 -2.61
CA ILE A 177 -1.06 -7.61 -2.53
C ILE A 177 -2.17 -6.84 -3.25
N PHE A 178 -2.92 -6.06 -2.48
CA PHE A 178 -3.89 -5.11 -3.01
C PHE A 178 -3.25 -3.74 -3.07
N MET A 179 -3.25 -3.11 -4.25
CA MET A 179 -2.63 -1.79 -4.42
C MET A 179 -3.35 -0.91 -5.44
N GLN A 180 -3.01 0.37 -5.42
CA GLN A 180 -3.37 1.33 -6.46
C GLN A 180 -2.43 1.16 -7.67
N PRO A 181 -2.69 1.78 -8.82
CA PRO A 181 -1.79 1.67 -9.98
C PRO A 181 -0.42 2.27 -9.73
N HIS A 182 -0.31 3.21 -8.77
CA HIS A 182 0.96 3.74 -8.30
C HIS A 182 1.24 3.29 -6.86
N VAL A 183 2.51 3.11 -6.53
CA VAL A 183 2.99 2.87 -5.15
C VAL A 183 2.80 4.14 -4.32
N ALA A 184 1.59 4.39 -3.80
CA ALA A 184 1.38 5.46 -2.83
C ALA A 184 2.19 5.16 -1.56
N TRP A 185 2.72 6.21 -0.92
CA TRP A 185 3.57 6.08 0.28
C TRP A 185 4.79 5.17 0.05
N HIS A 186 5.52 5.35 -1.05
CA HIS A 186 6.64 4.47 -1.44
C HIS A 186 7.70 4.27 -0.33
N TRP A 187 7.94 5.28 0.51
CA TRP A 187 8.84 5.21 1.67
C TRP A 187 8.33 4.33 2.83
N VAL A 188 7.04 4.00 2.84
CA VAL A 188 6.43 3.02 3.76
C VAL A 188 6.28 1.68 3.05
N PHE A 189 5.69 1.68 1.85
CA PHE A 189 5.36 0.48 1.09
C PHE A 189 6.60 -0.38 0.81
N LEU A 190 7.58 0.18 0.10
CA LEU A 190 8.72 -0.62 -0.38
C LEU A 190 9.58 -1.16 0.78
N PRO A 191 9.92 -0.38 1.83
CA PRO A 191 10.67 -0.92 2.97
C PRO A 191 9.92 -1.98 3.75
N ARG A 192 8.59 -1.90 3.87
CA ARG A 192 7.80 -2.96 4.52
C ARG A 192 7.80 -4.24 3.68
N LEU A 193 7.61 -4.11 2.37
CA LEU A 193 7.67 -5.26 1.47
C LEU A 193 9.05 -5.95 1.51
N GLU A 194 10.12 -5.17 1.51
CA GLU A 194 11.50 -5.67 1.47
C GLU A 194 11.97 -6.25 2.82
N ASN A 195 11.66 -5.59 3.93
CA ASN A 195 12.25 -5.91 5.23
C ASN A 195 11.33 -6.73 6.14
N LEU A 196 10.01 -6.69 5.92
CA LEU A 196 9.04 -7.29 6.84
C LEU A 196 8.30 -8.49 6.28
N LEU A 197 8.13 -8.60 4.96
CA LEU A 197 7.39 -9.71 4.36
C LEU A 197 8.02 -11.06 4.76
N LYS A 198 7.21 -11.91 5.37
CA LYS A 198 7.54 -13.28 5.77
C LYS A 198 6.52 -14.26 5.22
N SER A 199 6.88 -15.53 5.19
CA SER A 199 5.95 -16.59 4.78
C SER A 199 4.72 -16.72 5.70
N ASN A 200 4.80 -16.23 6.94
CA ASN A 200 3.69 -16.20 7.90
C ASN A 200 3.13 -14.79 8.13
N THR A 201 3.37 -13.82 7.25
CA THR A 201 2.68 -12.53 7.29
C THR A 201 1.19 -12.77 7.02
N GLY A 202 0.33 -12.46 8.00
CA GLY A 202 -1.13 -12.56 7.87
C GLY A 202 -1.75 -11.31 7.28
N PHE A 203 -1.33 -10.13 7.78
CA PHE A 203 -1.75 -8.83 7.26
C PHE A 203 -0.64 -7.80 7.47
N MET A 204 -0.41 -6.95 6.47
CA MET A 204 0.48 -5.80 6.59
C MET A 204 0.03 -4.68 5.68
N SER A 205 -0.12 -3.48 6.25
CA SER A 205 -0.46 -2.27 5.50
C SER A 205 0.77 -1.71 4.81
N PHE A 206 0.57 -1.15 3.63
CA PHE A 206 1.58 -0.40 2.90
C PHE A 206 1.39 1.13 3.03
N GLY A 207 0.27 1.56 3.61
CA GLY A 207 0.09 2.94 4.09
C GLY A 207 0.38 3.08 5.60
N PRO A 208 0.44 4.33 6.10
CA PRO A 208 0.56 4.62 7.52
C PRO A 208 -0.53 3.91 8.34
N TYR A 209 -0.14 3.41 9.49
CA TYR A 209 -1.09 2.95 10.50
C TYR A 209 -1.64 4.13 11.27
N ILE A 210 -2.94 4.10 11.54
CA ILE A 210 -3.64 5.09 12.35
C ILE A 210 -4.49 4.38 13.40
N ASN A 211 -4.95 5.15 14.38
CA ASN A 211 -5.97 4.69 15.32
C ASN A 211 -7.35 5.16 14.87
N GLN A 212 -8.36 4.35 15.17
CA GLN A 212 -9.76 4.71 15.07
C GLN A 212 -10.55 4.15 16.26
N THR A 213 -11.57 4.86 16.70
CA THR A 213 -12.51 4.38 17.72
C THR A 213 -13.91 4.41 17.14
N CYS A 214 -14.41 3.24 16.76
CA CYS A 214 -15.76 3.01 16.22
C CYS A 214 -16.23 4.03 15.19
N GLY A 215 -15.38 4.26 14.19
CA GLY A 215 -15.67 5.15 13.08
C GLY A 215 -15.20 6.58 13.26
N VAL A 216 -14.53 6.92 14.36
CA VAL A 216 -13.80 8.20 14.44
C VAL A 216 -12.31 7.91 14.31
N ASP A 217 -11.67 8.39 13.24
CA ASP A 217 -10.23 8.21 13.05
C ASP A 217 -9.39 9.23 13.85
N SER A 218 -8.07 9.04 13.89
CA SER A 218 -7.14 9.92 14.61
C SER A 218 -7.11 11.37 14.09
N SER A 219 -7.68 11.64 12.91
CA SER A 219 -7.87 12.98 12.36
C SER A 219 -9.25 13.56 12.66
N SER A 220 -10.00 12.94 13.58
CA SER A 220 -11.37 13.31 13.93
C SER A 220 -12.37 13.24 12.76
N GLN A 221 -12.04 12.50 11.69
CA GLN A 221 -13.00 12.23 10.62
C GLN A 221 -13.94 11.11 11.04
N SER A 222 -15.23 11.27 10.70
CA SER A 222 -16.28 10.33 11.06
C SER A 222 -16.69 9.46 9.86
N PHE A 223 -16.52 8.16 10.03
CA PHE A 223 -16.90 7.07 9.15
C PHE A 223 -17.71 6.03 9.94
N PRO A 224 -19.00 6.30 10.23
CA PRO A 224 -19.82 5.46 11.11
C PRO A 224 -19.83 3.98 10.72
N ARG A 225 -19.77 3.69 9.40
CA ARG A 225 -19.77 2.33 8.86
C ARG A 225 -18.58 1.48 9.29
N MET A 226 -17.48 2.05 9.80
CA MET A 226 -16.38 1.27 10.36
C MET A 226 -16.80 0.46 11.60
N ALA A 227 -17.74 0.97 12.40
CA ALA A 227 -18.29 0.23 13.54
C ALA A 227 -19.13 -0.98 13.09
N ASP A 228 -19.89 -0.84 12.01
CA ASP A 228 -20.66 -1.95 11.43
C ASP A 228 -19.74 -2.98 10.77
N ILE A 229 -18.68 -2.53 10.08
CA ILE A 229 -17.66 -3.43 9.51
C ILE A 229 -16.97 -4.22 10.63
N TYR A 230 -16.59 -3.56 11.72
CA TYR A 230 -16.09 -4.26 12.91
C TYR A 230 -17.07 -5.32 13.37
N SER A 231 -18.33 -4.94 13.55
CA SER A 231 -19.35 -5.85 14.08
C SER A 231 -19.61 -7.05 13.18
N ALA A 232 -19.58 -6.85 11.86
CA ALA A 232 -19.75 -7.91 10.88
C ALA A 232 -18.57 -8.89 10.84
N PHE A 233 -17.33 -8.39 10.91
CA PHE A 233 -16.13 -9.22 10.72
C PHE A 233 -15.56 -9.79 12.02
N ARG A 234 -15.71 -9.09 13.14
CA ARG A 234 -15.27 -9.56 14.46
C ARG A 234 -16.37 -10.28 15.24
N SER A 235 -17.62 -10.22 14.76
CA SER A 235 -18.80 -10.81 15.42
C SER A 235 -18.99 -10.31 16.86
N ASP A 236 -18.63 -9.05 17.12
CA ASP A 236 -18.74 -8.38 18.41
C ASP A 236 -19.03 -6.89 18.20
N LEU A 237 -19.62 -6.21 19.18
CA LEU A 237 -19.82 -4.78 19.09
C LEU A 237 -18.47 -4.06 19.04
N CYS A 238 -18.39 -3.01 18.23
CA CYS A 238 -17.20 -2.19 18.20
C CYS A 238 -16.89 -1.63 19.61
N PRO A 239 -15.72 -1.95 20.18
CA PRO A 239 -15.42 -1.59 21.55
C PRO A 239 -15.05 -0.10 21.63
N PRO A 240 -15.34 0.59 22.76
CA PRO A 240 -15.02 2.01 22.96
C PRO A 240 -13.52 2.23 23.26
N ILE A 241 -12.63 1.48 22.59
CA ILE A 241 -11.18 1.58 22.69
C ILE A 241 -10.59 1.71 21.27
N PRO A 242 -9.40 2.31 21.13
CA PRO A 242 -8.76 2.42 19.82
C PRO A 242 -8.55 1.05 19.17
N GLN A 243 -8.76 1.00 17.85
CA GLN A 243 -8.49 -0.13 16.98
C GLN A 243 -7.55 0.32 15.87
N LEU A 244 -6.75 -0.61 15.35
CA LEU A 244 -5.87 -0.33 14.22
C LEU A 244 -6.68 -0.05 12.94
N ALA A 245 -6.29 1.01 12.24
CA ALA A 245 -6.77 1.37 10.92
C ALA A 245 -5.59 1.80 10.02
N THR A 246 -5.86 2.01 8.75
CA THR A 246 -4.84 2.34 7.74
C THR A 246 -5.29 3.43 6.80
N TRP A 247 -4.35 4.21 6.27
CA TRP A 247 -4.60 5.07 5.11
C TRP A 247 -4.19 4.40 3.80
N ALA A 248 -4.68 4.95 2.68
CA ALA A 248 -4.32 4.62 1.30
C ALA A 248 -4.80 3.25 0.77
N GLY A 249 -5.30 2.36 1.63
CA GLY A 249 -5.95 1.13 1.20
C GLY A 249 -5.06 0.11 0.51
N GLN A 250 -3.73 0.28 0.53
CA GLN A 250 -2.79 -0.68 -0.05
C GLN A 250 -2.26 -1.61 1.05
N PHE A 251 -2.31 -2.92 0.85
CA PHE A 251 -1.91 -3.90 1.86
C PHE A 251 -1.60 -5.27 1.25
N ILE A 252 -0.94 -6.13 2.02
CA ILE A 252 -0.82 -7.56 1.75
C ILE A 252 -1.61 -8.33 2.80
N VAL A 253 -2.27 -9.40 2.38
CA VAL A 253 -3.03 -10.30 3.24
C VAL A 253 -2.78 -11.75 2.85
N SER A 254 -2.73 -12.66 3.82
CA SER A 254 -2.61 -14.09 3.55
C SER A 254 -3.95 -14.69 3.13
N LYS A 255 -3.87 -15.78 2.37
CA LYS A 255 -5.01 -16.63 2.06
C LYS A 255 -5.77 -17.06 3.30
N LYS A 256 -5.05 -17.41 4.38
CA LYS A 256 -5.61 -17.86 5.65
C LYS A 256 -6.56 -16.79 6.21
N ARG A 257 -6.11 -15.54 6.31
CA ARG A 257 -6.92 -14.42 6.81
C ARG A 257 -8.13 -14.11 5.92
N ILE A 258 -8.00 -14.26 4.60
CA ILE A 258 -9.16 -14.12 3.70
C ILE A 258 -10.22 -15.19 4.03
N LEU A 259 -9.81 -16.45 4.17
CA LEU A 259 -10.70 -17.60 4.37
C LEU A 259 -11.25 -17.72 5.81
N GLU A 260 -10.63 -17.08 6.80
CA GLU A 260 -11.15 -17.01 8.18
C GLU A 260 -12.51 -16.29 8.26
N ASN A 261 -12.79 -15.38 7.33
CA ASN A 261 -14.09 -14.72 7.23
C ASN A 261 -14.97 -15.44 6.21
N GLN A 262 -16.27 -15.56 6.50
CA GLN A 262 -17.24 -16.19 5.59
C GLN A 262 -17.45 -15.33 4.34
N LEU A 263 -17.53 -15.98 3.16
CA LEU A 263 -17.75 -15.30 1.87
C LEU A 263 -18.89 -14.27 1.90
N ARG A 264 -20.02 -14.62 2.53
CA ARG A 264 -21.20 -13.76 2.63
C ARG A 264 -20.93 -12.38 3.26
N LEU A 265 -19.89 -12.24 4.09
CA LEU A 265 -19.51 -10.95 4.68
C LEU A 265 -18.89 -10.03 3.62
N TYR A 266 -18.01 -10.57 2.78
CA TYR A 266 -17.42 -9.84 1.66
C TYR A 266 -18.49 -9.47 0.61
N GLU A 267 -19.37 -10.42 0.28
CA GLU A 267 -20.45 -10.20 -0.69
C GLU A 267 -21.47 -9.16 -0.22
N ASN A 268 -21.94 -9.25 1.04
CA ASN A 268 -22.88 -8.27 1.59
C ASN A 268 -22.28 -6.86 1.61
N LEU A 269 -21.00 -6.72 2.00
CA LEU A 269 -20.33 -5.43 1.95
C LEU A 269 -20.19 -4.92 0.51
N ARG A 270 -19.83 -5.80 -0.42
CA ARG A 270 -19.72 -5.48 -1.85
C ARG A 270 -21.04 -4.99 -2.42
N GLU A 271 -22.15 -5.67 -2.12
CA GLU A 271 -23.49 -5.32 -2.58
C GLU A 271 -23.89 -3.88 -2.22
N LYS A 272 -23.38 -3.33 -1.11
CA LYS A 272 -23.69 -1.93 -0.73
C LYS A 272 -23.16 -0.90 -1.73
N PHE A 273 -22.09 -1.20 -2.45
CA PHE A 273 -21.59 -0.33 -3.52
C PHE A 273 -22.46 -0.36 -4.79
N HIS A 274 -23.33 -1.36 -4.91
CA HIS A 274 -24.25 -1.54 -6.04
C HIS A 274 -25.71 -1.26 -5.64
N ALA A 275 -25.92 -0.65 -4.48
CA ALA A 275 -27.25 -0.29 -4.00
C ALA A 275 -27.92 0.73 -4.94
N PRO A 276 -29.26 0.70 -5.08
CA PRO A 276 -29.95 1.63 -5.97
C PRO A 276 -29.86 3.08 -5.44
N PRO A 277 -29.98 4.11 -6.29
CA PRO A 277 -29.71 5.52 -5.92
C PRO A 277 -30.51 6.06 -4.72
N GLU A 278 -31.71 5.53 -4.48
CA GLU A 278 -32.57 5.89 -3.36
C GLU A 278 -32.14 5.32 -2.00
N HIS A 279 -31.23 4.34 -2.02
CA HIS A 279 -30.75 3.65 -0.83
C HIS A 279 -30.05 4.61 0.14
N TRP A 280 -30.25 4.41 1.45
CA TRP A 280 -29.75 5.31 2.49
C TRP A 280 -28.23 5.43 2.52
N ILE A 281 -27.50 4.43 2.01
CA ILE A 281 -26.02 4.44 1.93
C ILE A 281 -25.48 5.62 1.11
N TRP A 282 -26.27 6.14 0.16
CA TRP A 282 -25.91 7.30 -0.65
C TRP A 282 -26.23 8.64 0.02
N LYS A 283 -26.98 8.60 1.13
CA LYS A 283 -27.39 9.79 1.91
C LYS A 283 -26.51 10.03 3.13
N GLU A 284 -25.70 9.04 3.53
CA GLU A 284 -24.76 9.18 4.64
C GLU A 284 -23.43 9.83 4.20
N GLY A 285 -22.74 10.42 5.17
CA GLY A 285 -21.37 10.91 4.99
C GLY A 285 -21.25 12.27 4.31
N TRP A 286 -20.26 12.40 3.44
CA TRP A 286 -19.90 13.67 2.83
C TRP A 286 -20.85 14.11 1.71
N TRP A 287 -20.86 15.41 1.42
CA TRP A 287 -21.72 16.03 0.41
C TRP A 287 -21.47 15.55 -1.02
N ASN A 288 -20.34 14.89 -1.29
CA ASN A 288 -19.96 14.36 -2.59
C ASN A 288 -20.06 12.81 -2.69
N ASN A 289 -20.84 12.18 -1.80
CA ASN A 289 -21.06 10.73 -1.80
C ASN A 289 -21.73 10.29 -3.11
N ASN A 290 -21.02 9.51 -3.91
CA ASN A 290 -21.49 9.00 -5.19
C ASN A 290 -20.93 7.58 -5.43
N PRO A 291 -21.45 6.83 -6.42
CA PRO A 291 -21.05 5.45 -6.62
C PRO A 291 -19.55 5.23 -6.83
N SER A 292 -18.82 6.13 -7.53
CA SER A 292 -17.39 5.96 -7.78
C SER A 292 -16.51 6.42 -6.60
N ASN A 293 -17.00 7.37 -5.80
CA ASN A 293 -16.32 7.88 -4.61
C ASN A 293 -17.23 7.90 -3.35
N PRO A 294 -17.67 6.73 -2.84
CA PRO A 294 -18.59 6.70 -1.72
C PRO A 294 -17.92 6.86 -0.37
N THR A 295 -18.67 7.40 0.59
CA THR A 295 -18.25 7.45 2.02
C THR A 295 -17.92 6.05 2.54
N LEU A 296 -18.72 5.04 2.17
CA LEU A 296 -18.44 3.64 2.51
C LEU A 296 -17.09 3.16 1.97
N GLY A 297 -16.64 3.67 0.82
CA GLY A 297 -15.33 3.34 0.25
C GLY A 297 -14.18 3.81 1.15
N HIS A 298 -14.29 5.04 1.68
CA HIS A 298 -13.31 5.57 2.64
C HIS A 298 -13.35 4.86 4.01
N ALA A 299 -14.54 4.44 4.45
CA ALA A 299 -14.68 3.61 5.64
C ALA A 299 -14.02 2.23 5.46
N LEU A 300 -14.24 1.60 4.31
CA LEU A 300 -13.64 0.31 3.96
C LEU A 300 -12.11 0.39 3.86
N GLU A 301 -11.58 1.43 3.20
CA GLU A 301 -10.13 1.69 3.09
C GLU A 301 -9.42 1.64 4.46
N ARG A 302 -10.06 2.20 5.49
CA ARG A 302 -9.53 2.23 6.86
C ARG A 302 -9.73 0.92 7.62
N SER A 303 -10.68 0.10 7.21
CA SER A 303 -11.15 -1.06 7.97
C SER A 303 -10.45 -2.37 7.60
N TRP A 304 -9.55 -2.38 6.62
CA TRP A 304 -8.84 -3.60 6.22
C TRP A 304 -8.12 -4.32 7.37
N PRO A 305 -7.44 -3.64 8.32
CA PRO A 305 -6.85 -4.34 9.48
C PRO A 305 -7.91 -5.07 10.32
N VAL A 306 -9.06 -4.43 10.57
CA VAL A 306 -10.19 -5.03 11.31
C VAL A 306 -10.79 -6.21 10.55
N ILE A 307 -10.93 -6.11 9.23
CA ILE A 307 -11.44 -7.20 8.39
C ILE A 307 -10.56 -8.45 8.52
N PHE A 308 -9.24 -8.28 8.59
CA PHE A 308 -8.26 -9.37 8.63
C PHE A 308 -7.63 -9.61 10.00
N ASP A 309 -8.35 -9.26 11.07
CA ASP A 309 -7.98 -9.54 12.46
C ASP A 309 -6.62 -8.98 12.92
N CYS A 310 -6.25 -7.84 12.36
CA CYS A 310 -5.06 -7.07 12.74
C CYS A 310 -5.50 -5.80 13.48
N THR A 311 -5.90 -5.94 14.74
CA THR A 311 -6.60 -4.87 15.50
C THR A 311 -5.74 -4.17 16.56
N ASP A 312 -4.51 -4.64 16.78
CA ASP A 312 -3.54 -4.07 17.73
C ASP A 312 -3.22 -2.60 17.41
N TYR A 313 -3.91 -1.69 18.09
CA TYR A 313 -3.82 -0.24 17.88
C TYR A 313 -2.45 0.33 18.26
N THR A 314 -1.68 -0.36 19.10
CA THR A 314 -0.35 0.13 19.51
C THR A 314 0.60 0.25 18.32
N LYS A 315 0.34 -0.50 17.24
CA LYS A 315 1.09 -0.40 15.97
C LYS A 315 1.01 0.99 15.34
N ALA A 316 -0.08 1.73 15.51
CA ALA A 316 -0.14 3.10 15.00
C ALA A 316 0.94 3.99 15.61
N GLU A 317 1.25 3.79 16.89
CA GLU A 317 2.26 4.55 17.63
C GLU A 317 3.67 4.01 17.40
N THR A 318 3.85 2.68 17.45
CA THR A 318 5.19 2.07 17.34
C THR A 318 5.70 2.00 15.91
N CYS A 319 4.80 1.93 14.93
CA CYS A 319 5.18 1.83 13.53
C CYS A 319 5.20 3.18 12.85
N GLY A 320 4.12 3.98 12.95
CA GLY A 320 3.95 5.18 12.12
C GLY A 320 4.26 4.90 10.64
N GLU A 321 5.24 5.63 10.10
CA GLU A 321 5.81 5.44 8.75
C GLU A 321 7.04 4.50 8.73
N GLY A 322 7.44 3.99 9.88
CA GLY A 322 8.54 3.05 10.06
C GLY A 322 8.22 1.62 9.64
N HIS A 323 9.26 0.80 9.80
CA HIS A 323 9.34 -0.59 9.35
C HIS A 323 9.91 -1.49 10.46
N ASP A 324 9.49 -1.25 11.71
CA ASP A 324 9.80 -2.15 12.81
C ASP A 324 9.25 -3.56 12.52
N LYS A 325 9.93 -4.61 13.04
CA LYS A 325 9.56 -6.02 12.82
C LYS A 325 8.13 -6.34 13.26
N THR A 326 7.57 -5.53 14.16
CA THR A 326 6.20 -5.63 14.70
C THR A 326 5.13 -4.97 13.83
N CYS A 327 5.50 -4.30 12.74
CA CYS A 327 4.60 -3.56 11.84
C CYS A 327 3.87 -4.45 10.83
N GLN A 328 3.48 -5.63 11.28
CA GLN A 328 2.67 -6.62 10.58
C GLN A 328 1.95 -7.48 11.60
N CYS A 329 0.85 -8.10 11.19
CA CYS A 329 0.20 -9.18 11.91
C CYS A 329 0.60 -10.50 11.27
N LEU A 330 0.98 -11.47 12.10
CA LEU A 330 1.40 -12.80 11.66
C LEU A 330 0.23 -13.79 11.78
N ASP A 331 0.30 -14.89 11.04
CA ASP A 331 -0.64 -16.01 11.07
C ASP A 331 -0.37 -17.05 12.14
#